data_AF-A0AAV4P7A5-F1
#
_entry.id   AF-A0AAV4P7A5-F1
#
_cell.length_a   1.000
_cell.length_b   1.000
_cell.length_c   1.000
_cell.angle_alpha   90.00
_cell.angle_beta   90.00
_cell.angle_gamma   90.00
#
_symmetry.space_group_name_H-M   'P 1'
#
loop_
_entity.id
_entity.type
_entity.pdbx_description
1 polymer ?
#
loop_
_entity_poly.entity_id
_entity_poly.type
_entity_poly.pdbx_seq_one_letter_code
_entity_poly.pdbx_strand_id
1 'polypeptide(L)'
;MDFLNQRYHRKRALYLSFIANSLLESDVIHNVKFKYQNECYLKPVLLVQPKDLEITVCLAAYPASNAFKLSRFLPSKNNVRSSWYFENTEDAEQSSMEPVATPYYNASILSDLLLPQLNKYLKSNINSQNVKEGLILLKLWCFQRGLTDGYGRLNGFILTMFVAYLLKKRKITPLMSSYQVFRSALLGFSKTVQHEAKLGIQILDKESPESFDHLFMNKIIINRKFEYLLHLKGPKKFNKYLQNYLLRMSYKRK
;
A
#
# COMPACT_ATOMS: atom_id res chain seq x y z
N MET A 1 25.10 5.87 6.88
CA MET A 1 24.31 5.98 5.63
C MET A 1 22.82 6.09 5.97
N ASP A 2 22.08 6.95 5.28
CA ASP A 2 20.71 7.33 5.65
C ASP A 2 19.64 6.26 5.42
N PHE A 3 19.94 5.21 4.64
CA PHE A 3 19.01 4.11 4.42
C PHE A 3 18.87 3.18 5.65
N LEU A 4 19.79 3.23 6.61
CA LEU A 4 19.77 2.38 7.80
C LEU A 4 18.92 2.98 8.92
N ASN A 5 18.30 2.12 9.72
CA ASN A 5 17.79 2.45 11.06
C ASN A 5 16.85 3.68 11.04
N GLN A 6 15.90 3.69 10.11
CA GLN A 6 14.87 4.73 9.93
C GLN A 6 15.39 6.16 9.72
N ARG A 7 16.70 6.37 9.49
CA ARG A 7 17.28 7.73 9.33
C ARG A 7 16.63 8.49 8.17
N TYR A 8 16.42 7.83 7.03
CA TYR A 8 15.69 8.39 5.88
C TYR A 8 14.28 8.86 6.26
N HIS A 9 13.50 8.03 6.95
CA HIS A 9 12.13 8.37 7.36
C HIS A 9 12.10 9.56 8.32
N ARG A 10 13.03 9.61 9.28
CA ARG A 10 13.16 10.72 10.23
C ARG A 10 13.56 12.02 9.52
N LYS A 11 14.56 11.98 8.63
CA LYS A 11 14.96 13.14 7.80
C LYS A 11 13.81 13.63 6.94
N ARG A 12 13.06 12.72 6.31
CA ARG A 12 11.87 13.03 5.52
C ARG A 12 10.77 13.70 6.35
N ALA A 13 10.52 13.20 7.57
CA ALA A 13 9.55 13.80 8.48
C ALA A 13 9.98 15.22 8.89
N LEU A 14 11.24 15.40 9.28
CA LEU A 14 11.79 16.71 9.65
C LEU A 14 11.72 17.72 8.49
N TYR A 15 12.06 17.27 7.28
CA TYR A 15 11.94 18.09 6.07
C TYR A 15 10.50 18.57 5.86
N LEU A 16 9.52 17.66 5.98
CA LEU A 16 8.10 18.04 5.88
C LEU A 16 7.67 18.98 7.01
N SER A 17 8.17 18.83 8.23
CA SER A 17 7.88 19.76 9.32
C SER A 17 8.37 21.17 9.01
N PHE A 18 9.56 21.32 8.42
CA PHE A 18 10.08 22.62 8.01
C PHE A 18 9.23 23.26 6.90
N ILE A 19 8.84 22.47 5.90
CA ILE A 19 7.92 22.92 4.85
C ILE A 19 6.57 23.33 5.44
N ALA A 20 6.03 22.55 6.39
CA ALA A 20 4.78 22.89 7.07
C ALA A 20 4.86 24.23 7.80
N ASN A 21 5.95 24.48 8.53
CA ASN A 21 6.17 25.77 9.20
C ASN A 21 6.18 26.94 8.19
N SER A 22 6.93 26.78 7.10
CA SER A 22 7.01 27.81 6.05
C SER A 22 5.66 28.07 5.37
N LEU A 23 4.83 27.04 5.21
CA LEU A 23 3.49 27.16 4.63
C LEU A 23 2.50 27.85 5.59
N LEU A 24 2.66 27.68 6.90
CA LEU A 24 1.82 28.35 7.90
C LEU A 24 2.07 29.86 7.95
N GLU A 25 3.27 30.31 7.60
CA GLU A 25 3.63 31.73 7.48
C GLU A 25 3.06 32.38 6.20
N SER A 26 2.49 31.59 5.30
CA SER A 26 2.03 32.07 3.99
C SER A 26 0.58 32.54 4.02
N ASP A 27 0.33 33.73 3.47
CA ASP A 27 -1.00 34.33 3.40
C ASP A 27 -2.00 33.57 2.52
N VAL A 28 -1.56 32.67 1.64
CA VAL A 28 -2.44 31.92 0.73
C VAL A 28 -2.97 30.61 1.34
N ILE A 29 -2.41 30.18 2.47
CA ILE A 29 -2.72 28.89 3.09
C ILE A 29 -3.73 29.09 4.22
N HIS A 30 -4.82 28.30 4.20
CA HIS A 30 -5.81 28.28 5.26
C HIS A 30 -5.42 27.31 6.37
N ASN A 31 -4.97 26.11 6.00
CA ASN A 31 -4.76 25.03 6.95
C ASN A 31 -3.72 24.03 6.43
N VAL A 32 -2.90 23.51 7.35
CA VAL A 32 -1.89 22.47 7.11
C VAL A 32 -2.06 21.37 8.14
N LYS A 33 -2.20 20.11 7.70
CA LYS A 33 -2.37 18.94 8.58
C LYS A 33 -1.46 17.80 8.16
N PHE A 34 -0.95 17.04 9.13
CA PHE A 34 -0.25 15.79 8.83
C PHE A 34 -1.22 14.63 8.62
N LYS A 35 -0.88 13.75 7.69
CA LYS A 35 -1.53 12.45 7.47
C LYS A 35 -0.46 11.38 7.21
N TYR A 36 -0.79 10.11 7.43
CA TYR A 36 0.06 8.99 7.03
C TYR A 36 -0.25 8.52 5.60
N GLN A 37 0.77 8.49 4.76
CA GLN A 37 0.64 7.96 3.40
C GLN A 37 0.36 6.45 3.48
N ASN A 38 -0.76 6.03 2.91
CA ASN A 38 -1.20 4.62 2.94
C ASN A 38 -1.28 4.03 4.37
N GLU A 39 -1.66 4.86 5.36
CA GLU A 39 -1.72 4.46 6.77
C GLU A 39 -0.37 3.95 7.33
N CYS A 40 0.75 4.30 6.68
CA CYS A 40 2.08 3.96 7.15
C CYS A 40 2.62 5.07 8.05
N TYR A 41 2.76 4.78 9.35
CA TYR A 41 3.22 5.72 10.37
C TYR A 41 4.62 6.30 10.08
N LEU A 42 5.47 5.57 9.34
CA LEU A 42 6.81 6.03 8.93
C LEU A 42 6.81 7.03 7.76
N LYS A 43 5.64 7.28 7.16
CA LYS A 43 5.51 8.06 5.92
C LYS A 43 4.51 9.20 6.10
N PRO A 44 4.84 10.23 6.90
CA PRO A 44 4.00 11.42 6.99
C PRO A 44 3.89 12.14 5.63
N VAL A 45 2.76 12.79 5.38
CA VAL A 45 2.51 13.70 4.25
C VAL A 45 1.77 14.91 4.79
N LEU A 46 1.87 16.03 4.08
CA LEU A 46 1.15 17.26 4.42
C LEU A 46 -0.11 17.36 3.57
N LEU A 47 -1.23 17.58 4.23
CA LEU A 47 -2.47 18.03 3.61
C LEU A 47 -2.51 19.54 3.75
N VAL A 48 -2.53 20.23 2.62
CA VAL A 48 -2.50 21.68 2.52
C VAL A 48 -3.79 22.15 1.89
N GLN A 49 -4.49 23.05 2.56
CA GLN A 49 -5.72 23.66 2.08
C GLN A 49 -5.47 25.15 1.82
N PRO A 50 -5.54 25.62 0.56
CA PRO A 50 -5.50 27.04 0.23
C PRO A 50 -6.75 27.76 0.76
N LYS A 51 -6.68 29.09 0.94
CA LYS A 51 -7.82 29.91 1.41
C LYS A 51 -8.96 29.97 0.41
N ASP A 52 -8.63 30.19 -0.87
CA ASP A 52 -9.63 30.52 -1.90
C ASP A 52 -10.04 29.32 -2.77
N LEU A 53 -9.63 28.10 -2.41
CA LEU A 53 -9.91 26.89 -3.19
C LEU A 53 -10.45 25.79 -2.28
N GLU A 54 -11.58 25.19 -2.68
CA GLU A 54 -12.15 23.99 -2.04
C GLU A 54 -11.41 22.71 -2.44
N ILE A 55 -10.08 22.75 -2.38
CA ILE A 55 -9.21 21.60 -2.68
C ILE A 55 -8.26 21.32 -1.52
N THR A 56 -7.93 20.06 -1.33
CA THR A 56 -6.85 19.64 -0.45
C THR A 56 -5.70 19.08 -1.29
N VAL A 57 -4.54 19.73 -1.22
CA VAL A 57 -3.32 19.29 -1.88
C VAL A 57 -2.52 18.41 -0.92
N CYS A 58 -2.12 17.22 -1.37
CA CYS A 58 -1.27 16.33 -0.60
C CYS A 58 0.18 16.48 -1.04
N LEU A 59 1.03 17.06 -0.19
CA LEU A 59 2.46 17.18 -0.42
C LEU A 59 3.19 16.00 0.23
N ALA A 60 4.02 15.33 -0.57
CA ALA A 60 4.85 14.23 -0.14
C ALA A 60 6.30 14.46 -0.56
N ALA A 61 7.23 14.17 0.35
CA ALA A 61 8.66 14.26 0.08
C ALA A 61 9.20 12.90 -0.41
N TYR A 62 10.08 12.95 -1.41
CA TYR A 62 10.73 11.79 -2.02
C TYR A 62 12.24 12.05 -2.16
N PRO A 63 13.09 11.01 -2.09
CA PRO A 63 14.51 11.17 -2.31
C PRO A 63 14.79 11.38 -3.80
N ALA A 64 15.95 11.96 -4.11
CA ALA A 64 16.45 11.95 -5.48
C ALA A 64 16.60 10.51 -6.00
N SER A 65 16.38 10.30 -7.31
CA SER A 65 16.37 8.96 -7.94
C SER A 65 17.69 8.19 -7.79
N ASN A 66 18.80 8.90 -7.59
CA ASN A 66 20.14 8.35 -7.39
C ASN A 66 20.59 8.35 -5.92
N ALA A 67 19.73 8.75 -4.97
CA ALA A 67 20.10 8.86 -3.56
C ALA A 67 20.61 7.54 -2.96
N PHE A 68 20.10 6.41 -3.44
CA PHE A 68 20.45 5.08 -2.95
C PHE A 68 20.55 4.04 -4.07
N LYS A 69 21.40 3.04 -3.89
CA LYS A 69 21.48 1.87 -4.79
C LYS A 69 20.31 0.91 -4.52
N LEU A 70 19.56 0.54 -5.56
CA LEU A 70 18.38 -0.35 -5.45
C LEU A 70 18.69 -1.72 -4.82
N SER A 71 19.89 -2.26 -5.07
CA SER A 71 20.33 -3.56 -4.54
C SER A 71 20.40 -3.62 -3.01
N ARG A 72 20.36 -2.47 -2.32
CA ARG A 72 20.30 -2.39 -0.85
C ARG A 72 18.92 -2.71 -0.30
N PHE A 73 17.87 -2.57 -1.10
CA PHE A 73 16.47 -2.74 -0.68
C PHE A 73 15.86 -4.06 -1.14
N LEU A 74 16.69 -5.07 -1.44
CA LEU A 74 16.18 -6.41 -1.72
C LEU A 74 15.41 -6.94 -0.50
N PRO A 75 14.32 -7.70 -0.68
CA PRO A 75 13.52 -8.23 0.42
C PRO A 75 14.32 -9.05 1.45
N SER A 76 15.43 -9.66 1.03
CA SER A 76 16.34 -10.46 1.87
C SER A 76 17.33 -9.65 2.70
N LYS A 77 17.44 -8.32 2.51
CA LYS A 77 18.41 -7.48 3.23
C LYS A 77 17.84 -6.98 4.55
N ASN A 78 18.68 -6.91 5.58
CA ASN A 78 18.40 -6.19 6.82
C ASN A 78 18.90 -4.74 6.69
N ASN A 79 18.02 -3.78 6.90
CA ASN A 79 18.36 -2.35 7.02
C ASN A 79 17.85 -1.70 8.32
N VAL A 80 17.27 -2.49 9.22
CA VAL A 80 16.90 -2.09 10.58
C VAL A 80 17.52 -3.09 11.53
N ARG A 81 18.55 -2.66 12.24
CA ARG A 81 19.29 -3.52 13.17
C ARG A 81 18.49 -3.68 14.46
N SER A 82 18.36 -4.91 14.95
CA SER A 82 17.65 -5.20 16.20
C SER A 82 18.25 -4.44 17.38
N SER A 83 19.57 -4.35 17.47
CA SER A 83 20.28 -3.59 18.52
C SER A 83 19.94 -2.11 18.53
N TRP A 84 19.58 -1.53 17.39
CA TRP A 84 19.14 -0.14 17.31
C TRP A 84 17.68 0.06 17.74
N TYR A 85 16.85 -0.98 17.65
CA TYR A 85 15.43 -0.89 17.97
C TYR A 85 15.10 -1.29 19.41
N PHE A 86 15.84 -2.25 19.96
CA PHE A 86 15.62 -2.84 21.28
C PHE A 86 16.70 -2.46 22.31
N GLU A 87 17.32 -1.27 22.17
CA GLU A 87 18.34 -0.79 23.11
C GLU A 87 17.93 -1.09 24.57
N ASN A 88 18.75 -1.87 25.28
CA ASN A 88 18.65 -2.23 26.71
C ASN A 88 17.63 -3.30 27.16
N THR A 89 17.28 -4.30 26.35
CA THR A 89 16.74 -5.56 26.91
C THR A 89 17.86 -6.57 27.15
N GLU A 90 17.86 -7.28 28.28
CA GLU A 90 18.78 -8.40 28.59
C GLU A 90 18.83 -9.46 27.44
N ASP A 91 17.79 -9.51 26.61
CA ASP A 91 17.71 -10.28 25.36
C ASP A 91 18.69 -9.85 24.25
N ALA A 92 19.31 -8.66 24.35
CA ALA A 92 20.24 -8.13 23.35
C ALA A 92 21.63 -8.78 23.44
N GLU A 93 22.01 -9.29 24.61
CA GLU A 93 23.29 -9.98 24.81
C GLU A 93 23.27 -11.42 24.28
N GLN A 94 22.08 -12.00 24.01
CA GLN A 94 21.93 -13.35 23.47
C GLN A 94 21.80 -13.43 21.93
N SER A 95 21.75 -12.31 21.20
CA SER A 95 21.51 -12.38 19.76
C SER A 95 22.78 -12.61 18.95
N SER A 96 23.31 -13.84 19.01
CA SER A 96 24.07 -14.47 17.92
C SER A 96 23.18 -14.84 16.72
N MET A 97 21.96 -14.32 16.66
CA MET A 97 21.02 -14.53 15.58
C MET A 97 21.45 -13.75 14.34
N GLU A 98 21.48 -14.45 13.20
CA GLU A 98 21.68 -13.82 11.90
C GLU A 98 20.69 -12.66 11.68
N PRO A 99 21.13 -11.58 11.01
CA PRO A 99 20.30 -10.40 10.81
C PRO A 99 19.03 -10.72 10.02
N VAL A 100 17.88 -10.63 10.71
CA VAL A 100 16.55 -10.89 10.12
C VAL A 100 16.25 -9.88 9.02
N ALA A 101 15.83 -10.35 7.85
CA ALA A 101 15.51 -9.47 6.73
C ALA A 101 14.37 -8.48 7.06
N THR A 102 14.43 -7.27 6.48
CA THR A 102 13.46 -6.18 6.77
C THR A 102 12.67 -5.77 5.53
N PRO A 103 11.87 -6.66 4.90
CA PRO A 103 11.28 -6.44 3.59
C PRO A 103 10.29 -5.25 3.55
N TYR A 104 9.48 -5.05 4.59
CA TYR A 104 8.53 -3.93 4.65
C TYR A 104 9.23 -2.58 4.74
N TYR A 105 10.28 -2.50 5.55
CA TYR A 105 11.12 -1.30 5.63
C TYR A 105 11.82 -1.02 4.30
N ASN A 106 12.37 -2.06 3.66
CA ASN A 106 13.04 -1.93 2.38
C ASN A 106 12.06 -1.46 1.29
N ALA A 107 10.87 -2.07 1.22
CA ALA A 107 9.81 -1.70 0.28
C ALA A 107 9.32 -0.27 0.49
N SER A 108 9.24 0.18 1.74
CA SER A 108 8.86 1.55 2.11
C SER A 108 9.75 2.60 1.44
N ILE A 109 11.08 2.45 1.53
CA ILE A 109 12.04 3.36 0.89
C ILE A 109 12.08 3.15 -0.62
N LEU A 110 12.09 1.90 -1.07
CA LEU A 110 12.14 1.56 -2.49
C LEU A 110 10.94 2.13 -3.26
N SER A 111 9.75 2.13 -2.65
CA SER A 111 8.54 2.71 -3.23
C SER A 111 8.68 4.21 -3.48
N ASP A 112 9.32 4.95 -2.58
CA ASP A 112 9.55 6.38 -2.72
C ASP A 112 10.58 6.68 -3.81
N LEU A 113 11.67 5.91 -3.83
CA LEU A 113 12.76 6.07 -4.78
C LEU A 113 12.32 5.81 -6.23
N LEU A 114 11.43 4.83 -6.43
CA LEU A 114 10.94 4.45 -7.76
C LEU A 114 9.72 5.26 -8.21
N LEU A 115 9.05 5.98 -7.31
CA LEU A 115 7.76 6.62 -7.62
C LEU A 115 7.80 7.54 -8.85
N PRO A 116 8.80 8.44 -9.02
CA PRO A 116 8.84 9.31 -10.21
C PRO A 116 8.95 8.52 -11.52
N GLN A 117 9.81 7.49 -11.53
CA GLN A 117 10.01 6.63 -12.71
C GLN A 117 8.75 5.81 -13.01
N LEU A 118 8.11 5.25 -11.98
CA LEU A 118 6.88 4.47 -12.15
C LEU A 118 5.73 5.36 -12.62
N ASN A 119 5.59 6.58 -12.12
CA ASN A 119 4.59 7.53 -12.62
C ASN A 119 4.81 7.88 -14.09
N LYS A 120 6.07 8.12 -14.50
CA LYS A 120 6.41 8.32 -15.93
C LYS A 120 6.04 7.09 -16.76
N TYR A 121 6.38 5.89 -16.28
CA TYR A 121 6.03 4.65 -16.94
C TYR A 121 4.51 4.49 -17.10
N LEU A 122 3.73 4.72 -16.04
CA LEU A 122 2.27 4.64 -16.09
C LEU A 122 1.67 5.64 -17.07
N LYS A 123 2.15 6.89 -17.06
CA LYS A 123 1.70 7.94 -17.99
C LYS A 123 1.97 7.57 -19.44
N SER A 124 3.06 6.87 -19.73
CA SER A 124 3.39 6.44 -21.10
C SER A 124 2.67 5.17 -21.55
N ASN A 125 2.21 4.31 -20.63
CA ASN A 125 1.68 2.99 -20.96
C ASN A 125 0.15 2.85 -20.80
N ILE A 126 -0.49 3.70 -19.99
CA ILE A 126 -1.94 3.69 -19.75
C ILE A 126 -2.62 4.81 -20.56
N ASN A 127 -2.62 4.66 -21.89
CA ASN A 127 -3.16 5.68 -22.80
C ASN A 127 -4.57 5.37 -23.33
N SER A 128 -4.88 4.09 -23.56
CA SER A 128 -6.17 3.66 -24.11
C SER A 128 -7.32 4.00 -23.16
N GLN A 129 -8.38 4.59 -23.72
CA GLN A 129 -9.58 4.97 -22.98
C GLN A 129 -10.27 3.76 -22.34
N ASN A 130 -10.44 2.68 -23.12
CA ASN A 130 -11.03 1.43 -22.61
C ASN A 130 -10.23 0.85 -21.43
N VAL A 131 -8.90 0.96 -21.48
CA VAL A 131 -8.03 0.52 -20.37
C VAL A 131 -8.24 1.39 -19.13
N LYS A 132 -8.35 2.71 -19.29
CA LYS A 132 -8.60 3.63 -18.18
C LYS A 132 -9.96 3.35 -17.53
N GLU A 133 -10.99 3.14 -18.33
CA GLU A 133 -12.34 2.81 -17.85
C GLU A 133 -12.38 1.45 -17.15
N GLY A 134 -11.76 0.41 -17.73
CA GLY A 134 -11.65 -0.90 -17.08
C GLY A 134 -10.86 -0.84 -15.76
N LEU A 135 -9.85 0.02 -15.67
CA LEU A 135 -9.14 0.30 -14.43
C LEU A 135 -10.00 1.04 -13.40
N ILE A 136 -10.89 1.95 -13.82
CA ILE A 136 -11.85 2.61 -12.93
C ILE A 136 -12.81 1.56 -12.35
N LEU A 137 -13.35 0.67 -13.18
CA LEU A 137 -14.20 -0.44 -12.72
C LEU A 137 -13.46 -1.32 -11.70
N LEU A 138 -12.19 -1.63 -11.95
CA LEU A 138 -11.37 -2.40 -11.01
C LEU A 138 -11.19 -1.68 -9.66
N LYS A 139 -10.89 -0.38 -9.69
CA LYS A 139 -10.75 0.44 -8.48
C LYS A 139 -12.05 0.51 -7.71
N LEU A 140 -13.17 0.71 -8.40
CA LEU A 140 -14.51 0.74 -7.80
C LEU A 140 -14.84 -0.61 -7.14
N TRP A 141 -14.60 -1.71 -7.84
CA TRP A 141 -14.81 -3.06 -7.32
C TRP A 141 -14.00 -3.33 -6.04
N CYS A 142 -12.73 -2.90 -6.01
CA CYS A 142 -11.87 -3.03 -4.83
C CYS A 142 -12.35 -2.14 -3.68
N PHE A 143 -12.73 -0.90 -3.97
CA PHE A 143 -13.25 0.05 -2.99
C PHE A 143 -14.52 -0.49 -2.33
N GLN A 144 -15.43 -1.02 -3.14
CA GLN A 144 -16.70 -1.52 -2.68
C GLN A 144 -16.57 -2.75 -1.77
N ARG A 145 -15.47 -3.49 -1.89
CA ARG A 145 -15.11 -4.62 -1.02
C ARG A 145 -14.26 -4.23 0.19
N GLY A 146 -13.94 -2.95 0.37
CA GLY A 146 -13.04 -2.51 1.44
C GLY A 146 -11.59 -3.01 1.28
N LEU A 147 -11.20 -3.46 0.08
CA LEU A 147 -9.82 -3.89 -0.21
C LEU A 147 -8.84 -2.71 -0.27
N THR A 148 -9.38 -1.50 -0.32
CA THR A 148 -8.64 -0.23 -0.34
C THR A 148 -8.40 0.35 1.05
N ASP A 149 -8.88 -0.31 2.11
CA ASP A 149 -8.86 0.20 3.48
C ASP A 149 -7.73 -0.42 4.32
N GLY A 150 -7.23 0.33 5.31
CA GLY A 150 -6.23 -0.15 6.27
C GLY A 150 -4.79 -0.22 5.77
N TYR A 151 -3.90 -0.79 6.59
CA TYR A 151 -2.47 -0.96 6.26
C TYR A 151 -2.26 -2.11 5.27
N GLY A 152 -1.41 -1.91 4.26
CA GLY A 152 -1.14 -2.93 3.23
C GLY A 152 -2.23 -3.08 2.15
N ARG A 153 -3.14 -2.10 2.04
CA ARG A 153 -4.28 -2.09 1.12
C ARG A 153 -3.91 -2.12 -0.37
N LEU A 154 -4.85 -2.57 -1.20
CA LEU A 154 -4.78 -2.43 -2.67
C LEU A 154 -5.13 -0.99 -3.06
N ASN A 155 -4.19 -0.07 -2.92
CA ASN A 155 -4.42 1.32 -3.31
C ASN A 155 -4.51 1.48 -4.84
N GLY A 156 -5.05 2.61 -5.29
CA GLY A 156 -5.23 2.90 -6.71
C GLY A 156 -3.93 2.86 -7.53
N PHE A 157 -2.78 3.15 -6.92
CA PHE A 157 -1.48 3.07 -7.58
C PHE A 157 -1.07 1.61 -7.85
N ILE A 158 -1.17 0.73 -6.86
CA ILE A 158 -0.89 -0.70 -7.00
C ILE A 158 -1.80 -1.34 -8.05
N LEU A 159 -3.09 -1.00 -8.03
CA LEU A 159 -4.06 -1.47 -9.04
C LEU A 159 -3.68 -1.01 -10.46
N THR A 160 -3.24 0.23 -10.61
CA THR A 160 -2.80 0.77 -11.90
C THR A 160 -1.52 0.07 -12.38
N MET A 161 -0.55 -0.13 -11.50
CA MET A 161 0.67 -0.89 -11.79
C MET A 161 0.39 -2.33 -12.19
N PHE A 162 -0.59 -2.97 -11.55
CA PHE A 162 -1.02 -4.32 -11.89
C PHE A 162 -1.61 -4.38 -13.31
N VAL A 163 -2.50 -3.47 -13.68
CA VAL A 163 -3.03 -3.38 -15.06
C VAL A 163 -1.91 -3.12 -16.07
N ALA A 164 -0.97 -2.22 -15.76
CA ALA A 164 0.20 -1.97 -16.61
C ALA A 164 1.07 -3.23 -16.78
N TYR A 165 1.23 -4.03 -15.74
CA TYR A 165 1.91 -5.32 -15.81
C TYR A 165 1.17 -6.32 -16.72
N LEU A 166 -0.15 -6.39 -16.64
CA LEU A 166 -0.96 -7.27 -17.51
C LEU A 166 -0.86 -6.85 -18.99
N LEU A 167 -0.84 -5.55 -19.28
CA LEU A 167 -0.55 -5.02 -20.63
C LEU A 167 0.84 -5.44 -21.09
N LYS A 168 1.87 -5.27 -20.24
CA LYS A 168 3.25 -5.68 -20.55
C LYS A 168 3.35 -7.18 -20.84
N LYS A 169 2.59 -8.01 -20.13
CA LYS A 169 2.51 -9.46 -20.34
C LYS A 169 1.54 -9.86 -21.47
N ARG A 170 0.94 -8.90 -22.18
CA ARG A 170 -0.05 -9.11 -23.25
C ARG A 170 -1.25 -9.95 -22.81
N LYS A 171 -1.59 -9.91 -21.52
CA LYS A 171 -2.81 -10.51 -20.95
C LYS A 171 -4.02 -9.59 -21.09
N ILE A 172 -3.76 -8.30 -21.24
CA ILE A 172 -4.72 -7.28 -21.66
C ILE A 172 -4.15 -6.62 -22.91
N THR A 173 -5.00 -6.22 -23.84
CA THR A 173 -4.61 -5.43 -25.01
C THR A 173 -5.38 -4.11 -25.04
N PRO A 174 -4.84 -3.04 -25.64
CA PRO A 174 -5.54 -1.76 -25.76
C PRO A 174 -6.87 -1.80 -26.54
N LEU A 175 -7.08 -2.85 -27.35
CA LEU A 175 -8.26 -3.09 -28.16
C LEU A 175 -9.44 -3.70 -27.39
N MET A 176 -9.17 -4.25 -26.19
CA MET A 176 -10.22 -4.82 -25.36
C MET A 176 -11.21 -3.74 -24.92
N SER A 177 -12.47 -4.11 -24.75
CA SER A 177 -13.47 -3.25 -24.11
C SER A 177 -13.14 -3.05 -22.63
N SER A 178 -13.69 -2.00 -22.01
CA SER A 178 -13.51 -1.72 -20.57
C SER A 178 -13.94 -2.90 -19.69
N TYR A 179 -15.04 -3.57 -20.06
CA TYR A 179 -15.49 -4.82 -19.44
C TYR A 179 -14.46 -5.95 -19.54
N GLN A 180 -13.91 -6.19 -20.74
CA GLN A 180 -12.91 -7.23 -20.97
C GLN A 180 -11.61 -6.94 -20.19
N VAL A 181 -11.18 -5.67 -20.12
CA VAL A 181 -10.04 -5.23 -19.30
C VAL A 181 -10.29 -5.55 -17.82
N PHE A 182 -11.46 -5.17 -17.30
CA PHE A 182 -11.86 -5.43 -15.91
C PHE A 182 -11.89 -6.93 -15.60
N ARG A 183 -12.57 -7.73 -16.44
CA ARG A 183 -12.68 -9.18 -16.28
C ARG A 183 -11.31 -9.86 -16.32
N SER A 184 -10.44 -9.48 -17.24
CA SER A 184 -9.05 -9.98 -17.31
C SER A 184 -8.22 -9.61 -16.08
N ALA A 185 -8.40 -8.40 -15.54
CA ALA A 185 -7.74 -7.98 -14.31
C ALA A 185 -8.21 -8.80 -13.10
N LEU A 186 -9.53 -9.05 -12.97
CA LEU A 186 -10.08 -9.93 -11.93
C LEU A 186 -9.60 -11.37 -12.06
N LEU A 187 -9.53 -11.92 -13.28
CA LEU A 187 -8.96 -13.24 -13.53
C LEU A 187 -7.48 -13.31 -13.12
N GLY A 188 -6.72 -12.24 -13.39
CA GLY A 188 -5.36 -12.08 -12.89
C GLY A 188 -5.30 -12.10 -11.36
N PHE A 189 -6.22 -11.39 -10.70
CA PHE A 189 -6.31 -11.40 -9.23
C PHE A 189 -6.69 -12.76 -8.66
N SER A 190 -7.64 -13.50 -9.25
CA SER A 190 -8.08 -14.81 -8.73
C SER A 190 -6.95 -15.82 -8.57
N LYS A 191 -5.89 -15.71 -9.38
CA LYS A 191 -4.69 -16.55 -9.24
C LYS A 191 -3.82 -16.17 -8.03
N THR A 192 -3.97 -14.97 -7.48
CA THR A 192 -3.11 -14.40 -6.42
C THR A 192 -3.87 -14.03 -5.13
N VAL A 193 -5.08 -13.49 -5.22
CA VAL A 193 -6.04 -13.13 -4.16
C VAL A 193 -7.31 -13.96 -4.39
N GLN A 194 -7.33 -15.17 -3.83
CA GLN A 194 -8.18 -16.22 -4.39
C GLN A 194 -9.67 -16.09 -4.06
N HIS A 195 -10.05 -15.74 -2.83
CA HIS A 195 -11.45 -15.90 -2.42
C HIS A 195 -12.39 -14.86 -3.04
N GLU A 196 -12.15 -13.57 -2.80
CA GLU A 196 -13.02 -12.49 -3.29
C GLU A 196 -13.05 -12.36 -4.81
N ALA A 197 -11.89 -12.54 -5.47
CA ALA A 197 -11.83 -12.47 -6.92
C ALA A 197 -12.57 -13.65 -7.58
N LYS A 198 -12.55 -14.86 -6.98
CA LYS A 198 -13.36 -16.00 -7.45
C LYS A 198 -14.86 -15.70 -7.37
N LEU A 199 -15.33 -15.13 -6.25
CA LEU A 199 -16.74 -14.71 -6.11
C LEU A 199 -17.12 -13.66 -7.17
N GLY A 200 -16.23 -12.69 -7.43
CA GLY A 200 -16.44 -11.69 -8.49
C GLY A 200 -16.58 -12.32 -9.88
N ILE A 201 -15.73 -13.31 -10.21
CA ILE A 201 -15.81 -14.04 -11.49
C ILE A 201 -17.11 -14.83 -11.60
N GLN A 202 -17.51 -15.53 -10.54
CA GLN A 202 -18.78 -16.28 -10.53
C GLN A 202 -20.00 -15.38 -10.76
N ILE A 203 -19.99 -14.17 -10.21
CA ILE A 203 -21.06 -13.19 -10.48
C ILE A 203 -21.05 -12.78 -11.95
N LEU A 204 -19.87 -12.50 -12.51
CA LEU A 204 -19.74 -12.16 -13.93
C LEU A 204 -20.19 -13.29 -14.86
N ASP A 205 -19.99 -14.55 -14.48
CA ASP A 205 -20.36 -15.72 -15.28
C ASP A 205 -21.86 -16.04 -15.21
N LYS A 206 -22.58 -15.51 -14.21
CA LYS A 206 -24.04 -15.71 -14.07
C LYS A 206 -24.87 -14.84 -15.01
N GLU A 207 -24.27 -13.81 -15.62
CA GLU A 207 -24.91 -12.89 -16.56
C GLU A 207 -26.27 -12.33 -16.08
N SER A 208 -26.44 -12.17 -14.76
CA SER A 208 -27.71 -11.69 -14.19
C SER A 208 -27.82 -10.16 -14.28
N PRO A 209 -29.04 -9.59 -14.42
CA PRO A 209 -29.24 -8.14 -14.44
C PRO A 209 -28.75 -7.45 -13.15
N GLU A 210 -28.77 -8.16 -12.02
CA GLU A 210 -28.31 -7.68 -10.70
C GLU A 210 -26.78 -7.72 -10.54
N SER A 211 -26.05 -8.30 -11.49
CA SER A 211 -24.59 -8.49 -11.40
C SER A 211 -23.84 -7.17 -11.24
N PHE A 212 -24.32 -6.11 -11.91
CA PHE A 212 -23.73 -4.78 -11.77
C PHE A 212 -23.84 -4.27 -10.33
N ASP A 213 -25.03 -4.39 -9.72
CA ASP A 213 -25.28 -3.91 -8.37
C ASP A 213 -24.46 -4.67 -7.32
N HIS A 214 -24.38 -6.00 -7.46
CA HIS A 214 -23.56 -6.84 -6.59
C HIS A 214 -22.05 -6.59 -6.72
N LEU A 215 -21.58 -6.19 -7.90
CA LEU A 215 -20.16 -5.94 -8.11
C LEU A 215 -19.74 -4.54 -7.67
N PHE A 216 -20.58 -3.53 -7.92
CA PHE A 216 -20.17 -2.13 -7.86
C PHE A 216 -21.01 -1.25 -6.92
N MET A 217 -22.28 -1.60 -6.67
CA MET A 217 -23.21 -0.73 -5.92
C MET A 217 -23.40 -1.14 -4.46
N ASN A 218 -23.09 -2.39 -4.10
CA ASN A 218 -23.29 -2.92 -2.74
C ASN A 218 -22.01 -3.05 -1.91
N LYS A 219 -21.88 -2.26 -0.83
CA LYS A 219 -20.62 -2.15 -0.07
C LYS A 219 -20.47 -3.35 0.84
N ILE A 220 -19.45 -4.15 0.57
CA ILE A 220 -19.06 -5.29 1.39
C ILE A 220 -17.84 -4.88 2.19
N ILE A 221 -18.04 -4.56 3.48
CA ILE A 221 -16.91 -4.26 4.36
C ILE A 221 -16.30 -5.60 4.78
N ILE A 222 -15.17 -5.99 4.19
CA ILE A 222 -14.48 -7.25 4.53
C ILE A 222 -14.24 -7.40 6.03
N ASN A 223 -13.93 -6.31 6.74
CA ASN A 223 -13.73 -6.36 8.19
C ASN A 223 -15.00 -6.79 8.96
N ARG A 224 -16.21 -6.52 8.44
CA ARG A 224 -17.46 -7.00 9.02
C ARG A 224 -17.71 -8.49 8.79
N LYS A 225 -17.00 -9.14 7.84
CA LYS A 225 -17.05 -10.61 7.70
C LYS A 225 -16.35 -11.33 8.86
N PHE A 226 -15.54 -10.62 9.64
CA PHE A 226 -14.74 -11.18 10.72
C PHE A 226 -15.10 -10.47 12.03
N GLU A 227 -16.04 -11.04 12.80
CA GLU A 227 -16.49 -10.51 14.11
C GLU A 227 -15.49 -10.77 15.25
N TYR A 228 -14.18 -10.72 14.99
CA TYR A 228 -13.18 -10.99 16.02
C TYR A 228 -12.68 -9.68 16.64
N LEU A 229 -13.23 -9.32 17.81
CA LEU A 229 -12.71 -8.25 18.65
C LEU A 229 -11.62 -8.80 19.58
N LEU A 230 -10.35 -8.49 19.28
CA LEU A 230 -9.22 -8.85 20.15
C LEU A 230 -8.75 -7.62 20.93
N HIS A 231 -9.08 -7.55 22.21
CA HIS A 231 -8.56 -6.52 23.10
C HIS A 231 -7.22 -6.97 23.70
N LEU A 232 -6.12 -6.42 23.17
CA LEU A 232 -4.77 -6.74 23.63
C LEU A 232 -4.30 -5.72 24.68
N LYS A 233 -4.18 -6.16 25.95
CA LYS A 233 -3.60 -5.34 27.03
C LYS A 233 -2.09 -5.56 27.15
N GLY A 234 -1.31 -4.56 26.74
CA GLY A 234 0.11 -4.34 27.09
C GLY A 234 1.16 -5.09 26.24
N PRO A 235 2.37 -4.51 26.06
CA PRO A 235 3.41 -5.02 25.15
C PRO A 235 4.06 -6.33 25.62
N LYS A 236 4.19 -6.60 26.92
CA LYS A 236 4.88 -7.80 27.43
C LYS A 236 4.16 -9.12 27.15
N LYS A 237 2.82 -9.10 27.03
CA LYS A 237 2.04 -10.31 26.67
C LYS A 237 2.03 -10.54 25.15
N PHE A 238 2.35 -9.53 24.35
CA PHE A 238 2.22 -9.57 22.88
C PHE A 238 3.06 -10.67 22.22
N ASN A 239 4.34 -10.82 22.60
CA ASN A 239 5.22 -11.85 22.02
C ASN A 239 4.76 -13.28 22.36
N LYS A 240 4.31 -13.51 23.60
CA LYS A 240 3.82 -14.82 24.06
C LYS A 240 2.50 -15.22 23.38
N TYR A 241 1.61 -14.25 23.13
CA TYR A 241 0.37 -14.48 22.39
C TYR A 241 0.62 -14.69 20.89
N LEU A 242 1.51 -13.90 20.26
CA LEU A 242 1.87 -14.07 18.84
C LEU A 242 2.50 -15.43 18.57
N GLN A 243 3.43 -15.89 19.40
CA GLN A 243 4.03 -17.22 19.26
C GLN A 243 2.95 -18.31 19.32
N ASN A 244 2.05 -18.26 20.32
CA ASN A 244 0.97 -19.24 20.46
C ASN A 244 -0.05 -19.20 19.31
N TYR A 245 -0.36 -18.01 18.77
CA TYR A 245 -1.33 -17.87 17.68
C TYR A 245 -0.74 -18.28 16.32
N LEU A 246 0.53 -17.94 16.06
CA LEU A 246 1.26 -18.35 14.85
C LEU A 246 1.52 -19.86 14.83
N LEU A 247 1.84 -20.46 15.98
CA LEU A 247 1.93 -21.92 16.13
C LEU A 247 0.59 -22.61 15.84
N ARG A 248 -0.53 -22.06 16.33
CA ARG A 248 -1.86 -22.63 16.03
C ARG A 248 -2.25 -22.54 14.54
N MET A 249 -1.75 -21.55 13.81
CA MET A 249 -1.98 -21.46 12.36
C MET A 249 -1.06 -22.38 11.53
N SER A 250 0.12 -22.75 12.02
CA SER A 250 0.96 -23.75 11.33
C SER A 250 0.40 -25.17 11.45
N TYR A 251 -0.33 -25.47 12.54
CA TYR A 251 -0.93 -26.80 12.77
C TYR A 251 -2.26 -27.05 12.03
N LYS A 252 -2.88 -26.03 11.42
CA LYS A 252 -4.12 -26.19 10.62
C LYS A 252 -3.90 -26.33 9.11
N ARG A 253 -2.66 -26.53 8.67
CA ARG A 253 -2.34 -26.99 7.31
C ARG A 253 -1.97 -28.48 7.33
N LYS A 254 -2.98 -29.33 7.44
CA LYS A 254 -3.00 -30.68 6.89
C LYS A 254 -4.34 -30.87 6.21
#